data_AF-A0A2E5Y7P0-F1
#
_entry.id   AF-A0A2E5Y7P0-F1
#
_cell.length_a   1.000
_cell.length_b   1.000
_cell.length_c   1.000
_cell.angle_alpha   90.00
_cell.angle_beta   90.00
_cell.angle_gamma   90.00
#
_symmetry.space_group_name_H-M   'P 1'
#
loop_
_entity.id
_entity.type
_entity.pdbx_description
1 polymer ?
#
loop_
_entity_poly.entity_id
_entity_poly.type
_entity_poly.pdbx_seq_one_letter_code
_entity_poly.pdbx_strand_id
1 'polypeptide(L)'
;MKHYMHIANQIPKMEMKADAQAQAWARSARNVLIITNESIAETLTQANATAKRQNQPPLFCLPAGQHLTAKTLNDLIIKTYNNLSSQQSDKDNMTVSEIAWLGVMQQYACTKDGASAAKTKPQAMQHMQALLDF
;
A
#
# COMPACT_ATOMS: atom_id res chain seq x y z
N MET A 1 0.39 -8.58 -7.17
CA MET A 1 0.56 -7.16 -7.63
C MET A 1 0.56 -6.96 -9.14
N LYS A 2 0.99 -7.96 -9.92
CA LYS A 2 1.09 -7.91 -11.40
C LYS A 2 -0.07 -7.22 -12.13
N HIS A 3 -1.32 -7.59 -11.88
CA HIS A 3 -2.48 -7.00 -12.57
C HIS A 3 -2.66 -5.52 -12.24
N TYR A 4 -2.54 -5.15 -10.97
CA TYR A 4 -2.68 -3.77 -10.51
C TYR A 4 -1.65 -2.87 -11.20
N MET A 5 -0.37 -3.24 -11.15
CA MET A 5 0.70 -2.47 -11.76
C MET A 5 0.60 -2.45 -13.29
N HIS A 6 0.17 -3.55 -13.90
CA HIS A 6 -0.10 -3.56 -15.33
C HIS A 6 -1.16 -2.54 -15.72
N ILE A 7 -2.32 -2.53 -15.04
CA ILE A 7 -3.40 -1.57 -15.29
C ILE A 7 -2.90 -0.13 -15.06
N ALA A 8 -2.29 0.13 -13.91
CA ALA A 8 -1.77 1.46 -13.57
C ALA A 8 -0.79 2.01 -14.62
N ASN A 9 0.09 1.16 -15.16
CA ASN A 9 1.08 1.55 -16.17
C ASN A 9 0.50 1.69 -17.59
N GLN A 10 -0.65 1.07 -17.88
CA GLN A 10 -1.29 1.11 -19.20
C GLN A 10 -2.27 2.28 -19.34
N ILE A 11 -2.90 2.73 -18.24
CA ILE A 11 -3.84 3.87 -18.26
C ILE A 11 -3.24 5.09 -18.99
N PRO A 12 -2.04 5.61 -18.65
CA PRO A 12 -1.51 6.79 -19.33
C PRO A 12 -1.30 6.57 -20.83
N LYS A 13 -0.87 5.37 -21.21
CA LYS A 13 -0.62 5.01 -22.62
C LYS A 13 -1.92 4.97 -23.42
N MET A 14 -3.01 4.53 -22.82
CA MET A 14 -4.32 4.46 -23.47
C MET A 14 -5.01 5.82 -23.51
N GLU A 15 -4.77 6.69 -22.53
CA GLU A 15 -5.28 8.07 -22.54
C GLU A 15 -4.65 8.94 -23.61
N MET A 16 -3.38 8.70 -23.93
CA MET A 16 -2.68 9.41 -25.01
C MET A 16 -3.17 8.99 -26.41
N LYS A 17 -3.85 7.85 -26.54
CA LYS A 17 -4.41 7.41 -27.82
C LYS A 17 -5.67 8.21 -28.14
N ALA A 18 -5.79 8.63 -29.39
CA ALA A 18 -6.93 9.39 -29.87
C ALA A 18 -8.16 8.51 -30.19
N ASP A 19 -8.05 7.18 -30.11
CA ASP A 19 -9.16 6.28 -30.41
C ASP A 19 -10.14 6.16 -29.23
N ALA A 20 -11.44 6.20 -29.54
CA ALA A 20 -12.50 6.23 -28.52
C ALA A 20 -12.53 4.98 -27.64
N GLN A 21 -12.11 3.82 -28.18
CA GLN A 21 -12.09 2.56 -27.46
C GLN A 21 -10.99 2.54 -26.38
N ALA A 22 -9.78 3.01 -26.71
CA ALA A 22 -8.69 3.15 -25.74
C ALA A 22 -9.05 4.12 -24.61
N GLN A 23 -9.69 5.24 -24.93
CA GLN A 23 -10.16 6.18 -23.91
C GLN A 23 -11.26 5.59 -23.02
N ALA A 24 -12.21 4.85 -23.60
CA ALA A 24 -13.24 4.15 -22.83
C ALA A 24 -12.61 3.08 -21.91
N TRP A 25 -11.65 2.32 -22.42
CA TRP A 25 -10.88 1.36 -21.60
C TRP A 25 -10.15 2.07 -20.46
N ALA A 26 -9.48 3.20 -20.71
CA ALA A 26 -8.74 3.93 -19.69
C ALA A 26 -9.66 4.45 -18.56
N ARG A 27 -10.84 4.98 -18.92
CA ARG A 27 -11.85 5.40 -17.94
C ARG A 27 -12.33 4.22 -17.07
N SER A 28 -12.66 3.09 -17.69
CA SER A 28 -13.08 1.89 -16.95
C SER A 28 -11.96 1.35 -16.05
N ALA A 29 -10.74 1.28 -16.55
CA ALA A 29 -9.56 0.86 -15.80
C ALA A 29 -9.30 1.78 -14.59
N ARG A 30 -9.45 3.10 -14.74
CA ARG A 30 -9.36 4.05 -13.62
C ARG A 30 -10.42 3.76 -12.56
N ASN A 31 -11.68 3.55 -12.96
CA ASN A 31 -12.74 3.23 -12.01
C ASN A 31 -12.47 1.94 -11.24
N VAL A 32 -11.92 0.92 -11.90
CA VAL A 32 -11.49 -0.33 -11.21
C VAL A 32 -10.43 -0.03 -10.15
N LEU A 33 -9.41 0.77 -10.48
CA LEU A 33 -8.39 1.14 -9.49
C LEU A 33 -8.95 2.00 -8.36
N ILE A 34 -9.82 2.97 -8.66
CA ILE A 34 -10.47 3.83 -7.66
C ILE A 34 -11.26 2.96 -6.68
N ILE A 35 -12.20 2.14 -7.16
CA ILE A 35 -13.05 1.29 -6.32
C ILE A 35 -12.21 0.30 -5.50
N THR A 36 -11.17 -0.29 -6.11
CA THR A 36 -10.23 -1.16 -5.40
C THR A 36 -9.56 -0.43 -4.25
N ASN A 37 -9.06 0.78 -4.50
CA ASN A 37 -8.36 1.57 -3.50
C ASN A 37 -9.30 2.10 -2.41
N GLU A 38 -10.53 2.49 -2.74
CA GLU A 38 -11.56 2.87 -1.76
C GLU A 38 -11.91 1.69 -0.86
N SER A 39 -12.10 0.50 -1.44
CA SER A 39 -12.43 -0.71 -0.69
C SER A 39 -11.32 -1.08 0.29
N ILE A 40 -10.06 -1.01 -0.13
CA ILE A 40 -8.92 -1.28 0.76
C ILE A 40 -8.80 -0.17 1.81
N ALA A 41 -8.91 1.10 1.43
CA ALA A 41 -8.82 2.23 2.37
C ALA A 41 -9.89 2.16 3.46
N GLU A 42 -11.12 1.83 3.09
CA GLU A 42 -12.24 1.63 4.01
C GLU A 42 -11.96 0.45 4.93
N THR A 43 -11.53 -0.69 4.38
CA THR A 43 -11.17 -1.87 5.17
C THR A 43 -10.07 -1.56 6.21
N LEU A 44 -9.01 -0.85 5.80
CA LEU A 44 -7.93 -0.45 6.71
C LEU A 44 -8.39 0.54 7.77
N THR A 45 -9.25 1.49 7.40
CA THR A 45 -9.83 2.47 8.33
C THR A 45 -10.74 1.79 9.34
N GLN A 46 -11.57 0.84 8.91
CA GLN A 46 -12.42 0.03 9.78
C GLN A 46 -11.59 -0.86 10.72
N ALA A 47 -10.55 -1.52 10.21
CA ALA A 47 -9.64 -2.32 11.02
C ALA A 47 -8.96 -1.47 12.11
N ASN A 48 -8.49 -0.28 11.75
CA ASN A 48 -7.86 0.64 12.70
C ASN A 48 -8.85 1.19 13.74
N ALA A 49 -10.09 1.48 13.33
CA ALA A 49 -11.16 1.87 14.26
C ALA A 49 -11.54 0.71 15.20
N THR A 50 -11.54 -0.52 14.70
CA THR A 50 -11.84 -1.73 15.49
C THR A 50 -10.76 -1.98 16.54
N ALA A 51 -9.47 -1.86 16.19
CA ALA A 51 -8.38 -1.95 17.14
C ALA A 51 -8.55 -0.97 18.30
N LYS A 52 -8.88 0.31 18.01
CA LYS A 52 -9.15 1.33 19.03
C LYS A 52 -10.33 0.95 19.93
N ARG A 53 -11.43 0.43 19.37
CA ARG A 53 -12.61 -0.03 20.15
C ARG A 53 -12.30 -1.22 21.06
N GLN A 54 -11.33 -2.04 20.67
CA GLN A 54 -10.86 -3.19 21.46
C GLN A 54 -9.74 -2.83 22.46
N ASN A 55 -9.49 -1.53 22.68
CA ASN A 55 -8.37 -1.04 23.51
C ASN A 55 -7.00 -1.55 23.05
N GLN A 56 -6.87 -1.94 21.78
CA GLN A 56 -5.59 -2.28 21.16
C GLN A 56 -4.93 -1.01 20.62
N PRO A 57 -3.59 -0.98 20.53
CA PRO A 57 -2.89 0.11 19.86
C PRO A 57 -3.41 0.29 18.41
N PRO A 58 -3.56 1.54 17.93
CA PRO A 58 -3.91 1.77 16.55
C PRO A 58 -2.88 1.15 15.61
N LEU A 59 -3.37 0.58 14.52
CA LEU A 59 -2.57 -0.04 13.47
C LEU A 59 -1.72 0.99 12.72
N PHE A 60 -2.25 2.21 12.57
CA PHE A 60 -1.59 3.37 11.98
C PHE A 60 -2.27 4.68 12.47
N CYS A 61 -1.58 5.79 12.36
CA CYS A 61 -2.01 7.09 12.88
C CYS A 61 -2.07 8.13 11.77
N LEU A 62 -3.29 8.39 11.27
CA LEU A 62 -3.52 9.48 10.32
C LEU A 62 -3.44 10.83 11.03
N PRO A 63 -2.80 11.84 10.41
CA PRO A 63 -2.87 13.22 10.88
C PRO A 63 -4.32 13.72 10.97
N ALA A 64 -4.57 14.67 11.86
CA ALA A 64 -5.90 15.27 12.00
C ALA A 64 -6.42 15.82 10.66
N GLY A 65 -7.68 15.50 10.33
CA GLY A 65 -8.32 15.91 9.08
C GLY A 65 -7.86 15.14 7.82
N GLN A 66 -6.96 14.17 7.93
CA GLN A 66 -6.59 13.31 6.81
C GLN A 66 -7.40 12.02 6.77
N HIS A 67 -7.71 11.60 5.55
CA HIS A 67 -8.37 10.32 5.25
C HIS A 67 -7.52 9.51 4.27
N LEU A 68 -7.59 8.19 4.36
CA LEU A 68 -7.09 7.33 3.29
C LEU A 68 -8.03 7.42 2.10
N THR A 69 -7.73 8.33 1.18
CA THR A 69 -8.50 8.45 -0.08
C THR A 69 -7.99 7.44 -1.12
N ALA A 70 -8.81 7.15 -2.14
CA ALA A 70 -8.42 6.32 -3.27
C ALA A 70 -7.09 6.77 -3.90
N LYS A 71 -6.90 8.09 -4.05
CA LYS A 71 -5.68 8.69 -4.60
C LYS A 71 -4.49 8.47 -3.67
N THR A 72 -4.65 8.81 -2.38
CA THR A 72 -3.57 8.64 -1.39
C THR A 72 -3.12 7.17 -1.33
N LEU A 73 -4.07 6.24 -1.34
CA LEU A 73 -3.75 4.82 -1.28
C LEU A 73 -3.08 4.31 -2.56
N ASN A 74 -3.56 4.74 -3.73
CA ASN A 74 -2.90 4.44 -5.02
C ASN A 74 -1.42 4.85 -5.00
N ASP A 75 -1.16 6.09 -4.59
CA ASP A 75 0.19 6.66 -4.57
C ASP A 75 1.09 5.89 -3.59
N LEU A 76 0.55 5.50 -2.42
CA LEU A 76 1.26 4.65 -1.46
C LEU A 76 1.54 3.26 -2.02
N ILE A 77 0.58 2.60 -2.65
CA ILE A 77 0.77 1.26 -3.23
C ILE A 77 1.89 1.27 -4.26
N ILE A 78 1.86 2.21 -5.21
CA ILE A 78 2.87 2.33 -6.27
C ILE A 78 4.24 2.64 -5.66
N LYS A 79 4.31 3.63 -4.75
CA LYS A 79 5.55 4.01 -4.08
C LYS A 79 6.15 2.84 -3.30
N THR A 80 5.35 2.14 -2.49
CA THR A 80 5.81 1.01 -1.68
C THR A 80 6.30 -0.13 -2.56
N TYR A 81 5.53 -0.52 -3.56
CA TYR A 81 5.91 -1.56 -4.51
C TYR A 81 7.26 -1.28 -5.20
N ASN A 82 7.44 -0.05 -5.67
CA ASN A 82 8.68 0.37 -6.33
C ASN A 82 9.88 0.36 -5.36
N ASN A 83 9.67 0.68 -4.08
CA ASN A 83 10.73 0.79 -3.07
C ASN A 83 11.10 -0.53 -2.39
N LEU A 84 10.35 -1.61 -2.57
CA LEU A 84 10.75 -2.92 -2.03
C LEU A 84 12.10 -3.34 -2.64
N SER A 85 13.05 -3.77 -1.82
CA SER A 85 14.40 -4.16 -2.29
C SER A 85 14.49 -5.62 -2.75
N SER A 86 13.39 -6.37 -2.75
CA SER A 86 13.35 -7.79 -3.12
C SER A 86 13.36 -8.00 -4.64
N GLN A 87 13.66 -9.24 -5.06
CA GLN A 87 13.55 -9.63 -6.46
C GLN A 87 12.10 -9.47 -6.95
N GLN A 88 11.93 -9.20 -8.24
CA GLN A 88 10.63 -8.91 -8.85
C GLN A 88 9.60 -10.02 -8.60
N SER A 89 10.03 -11.29 -8.57
CA SER A 89 9.20 -12.46 -8.23
C SER A 89 8.55 -12.34 -6.85
N ASP A 90 9.31 -11.87 -5.86
CA ASP A 90 8.85 -11.82 -4.47
C ASP A 90 7.83 -10.70 -4.28
N LYS A 91 8.02 -9.58 -4.99
CA LYS A 91 7.07 -8.46 -5.02
C LYS A 91 5.75 -8.84 -5.70
N ASP A 92 5.83 -9.63 -6.77
CA ASP A 92 4.65 -10.00 -7.55
C ASP A 92 3.70 -10.94 -6.79
N ASN A 93 4.26 -11.75 -5.88
CA ASN A 93 3.51 -12.65 -4.99
C ASN A 93 2.71 -11.92 -3.91
N MET A 94 3.02 -10.66 -3.63
CA MET A 94 2.23 -9.86 -2.68
C MET A 94 0.91 -9.42 -3.31
N THR A 95 -0.15 -9.44 -2.51
CA THR A 95 -1.45 -8.87 -2.86
C THR A 95 -1.41 -7.33 -2.82
N VAL A 96 -2.38 -6.70 -3.49
CA VAL A 96 -2.52 -5.23 -3.45
C VAL A 96 -2.76 -4.75 -2.02
N SER A 97 -3.58 -5.46 -1.25
CA SER A 97 -3.89 -5.13 0.14
C SER A 97 -2.68 -5.22 1.07
N GLU A 98 -1.81 -6.22 0.90
CA GLU A 98 -0.58 -6.34 1.70
C GLU A 98 0.41 -5.20 1.42
N ILE A 99 0.60 -4.84 0.15
CA ILE A 99 1.44 -3.70 -0.23
C ILE A 99 0.84 -2.38 0.29
N ALA A 100 -0.48 -2.22 0.17
CA ALA A 100 -1.19 -1.06 0.69
C ALA A 100 -0.99 -0.93 2.20
N TRP A 101 -1.19 -2.03 2.94
CA TRP A 101 -0.96 -2.12 4.37
C TRP A 101 0.46 -1.72 4.76
N LEU A 102 1.48 -2.30 4.11
CA LEU A 102 2.87 -1.94 4.34
C LEU A 102 3.13 -0.46 4.11
N GLY A 103 2.60 0.10 3.01
CA GLY A 103 2.75 1.51 2.69
C GLY A 103 2.09 2.43 3.72
N VAL A 104 0.89 2.09 4.16
CA VAL A 104 0.14 2.85 5.18
C VAL A 104 0.89 2.82 6.51
N MET A 105 1.33 1.65 6.98
CA MET A 105 2.09 1.54 8.23
C MET A 105 3.41 2.31 8.19
N GLN A 106 4.12 2.29 7.06
CA GLN A 106 5.37 3.03 6.90
C GLN A 106 5.15 4.55 6.85
N GLN A 107 4.12 5.01 6.14
CA GLN A 107 3.84 6.44 5.99
C GLN A 107 3.22 7.06 7.25
N TYR A 108 2.40 6.29 7.97
CA TYR A 108 1.57 6.74 9.09
C TYR A 108 1.87 5.96 10.36
N ALA A 109 3.16 5.69 10.62
CA ALA A 109 3.58 5.05 11.85
C ALA A 109 3.12 5.86 13.07
N CYS A 110 2.48 5.20 14.03
CA CYS A 110 2.08 5.84 15.28
C CYS A 110 3.32 6.13 16.12
N THR A 111 3.60 7.41 16.34
CA THR A 111 4.57 7.82 17.37
C THR A 111 3.92 7.57 18.72
N LYS A 112 4.55 6.74 19.56
CA LYS A 112 4.27 6.73 21.00
C LYS A 112 4.68 8.12 21.50
N ASP A 113 3.69 8.97 21.74
CA ASP A 113 3.83 10.31 22.30
C ASP A 113 4.56 11.34 21.41
N GLY A 114 3.80 12.17 20.68
CA GLY A 114 4.16 13.57 20.36
C GLY A 114 5.57 13.91 19.83
N ALA A 115 6.34 12.97 19.28
CA ALA A 115 7.69 13.20 18.82
C ALA A 115 7.94 12.50 17.48
N SER A 116 8.30 13.31 16.49
CA SER A 116 8.57 12.99 15.11
C SER A 116 9.32 11.67 14.86
N ALA A 117 8.85 10.95 13.84
CA ALA A 117 9.39 9.71 13.33
C ALA A 117 10.91 9.72 13.11
N ALA A 118 11.63 8.89 13.87
CA ALA A 118 12.95 8.42 13.49
C ALA A 118 12.81 7.36 12.39
N LYS A 119 13.47 7.59 11.25
CA LYS A 119 13.57 6.68 10.12
C LYS A 119 14.31 5.41 10.54
N THR A 120 13.61 4.28 10.71
CA THR A 120 14.27 2.98 10.84
C THR A 120 14.22 2.24 9.51
N LYS A 121 15.39 2.14 8.87
CA LYS A 121 15.65 1.32 7.69
C LYS A 121 15.45 -0.16 8.07
N PRO A 122 14.79 -1.01 7.26
CA PRO A 122 14.62 -2.42 7.61
C PRO A 122 15.98 -3.12 7.57
N GLN A 123 16.48 -3.52 8.74
CA GLN A 123 17.61 -4.43 8.85
C GLN A 123 17.14 -5.83 8.45
N ALA A 124 17.86 -6.41 7.50
CA ALA A 124 17.66 -7.75 6.98
C ALA A 124 17.70 -8.79 8.11
N MET A 125 16.83 -9.79 8.01
CA MET A 125 16.87 -10.99 8.82
C MET A 125 18.22 -11.69 8.66
N GLN A 126 19.04 -11.63 9.70
CA GLN A 126 20.13 -12.56 9.95
C GLN A 126 20.02 -12.97 11.42
N HIS A 127 19.51 -14.17 11.71
CA HIS A 127 20.12 -15.14 12.62
C HIS A 127 19.19 -16.35 12.81
N MET A 128 19.43 -17.47 12.12
CA MET A 128 19.11 -18.79 12.65
C MET A 128 19.98 -19.86 11.99
N GLN A 129 21.27 -19.86 12.33
CA GLN A 129 22.19 -20.96 12.02
C GLN A 129 23.17 -21.11 13.19
N ALA A 130 22.69 -21.64 14.32
CA ALA A 130 23.51 -22.19 15.40
C ALA A 130 22.60 -22.87 16.44
N LEU A 131 22.05 -24.05 16.11
CA LEU A 131 21.44 -24.93 17.13
C LEU A 131 21.29 -26.39 16.67
N LEU A 132 22.33 -26.94 16.03
CA LEU A 132 22.48 -28.39 15.82
C LEU A 132 23.97 -28.78 15.84
N ASP A 133 24.67 -28.41 16.91
CA ASP A 133 25.94 -29.03 17.30
C ASP A 133 25.92 -29.22 18.82
N PHE A 134 25.19 -30.24 19.28
CA PHE A 134 25.43 -31.00 20.51
C PHE A 134 24.80 -32.39 20.37
#